data_AF-A0A7X9AR73-F1
#
_entry.id   AF-A0A7X9AR73-F1
#
_cell.length_a   1.000
_cell.length_b   1.000
_cell.length_c   1.000
_cell.angle_alpha   90.00
_cell.angle_beta   90.00
_cell.angle_gamma   90.00
#
_symmetry.space_group_name_H-M   'P 1'
#
loop_
_entity.id
_entity.type
_entity.pdbx_description
1 polymer ?
#
loop_
_entity_poly.entity_id
_entity_poly.type
_entity_poly.pdbx_seq_one_letter_code
_entity_poly.pdbx_strand_id
1 'polypeptide(L)'
;MKTYYAFTARAVLAGLSLVLMLAAPASAANLRFERETRKDDDGRQLESINRVFDFDDATVLRLKTTQVSGSNELYSRKWGDYFFGLDFGRNGNGGWDIWDFLQVHSLENKKPVAYIRQRLPDSVSLFEQSGQVLAECRWSSADGRRLRVQIRKFRSWPKFLFFRVLLEGAGWESPTLTLSAYPGNTDKPPERERWAATREESFPLATGARELTLASDGLALFNKYRYEDFGNLLVVNHQSLQSLLLPQTNYRVSIILRPRNPQSCAFALSFFSRQHYHEVLERFLAEEADAARAFLDDIDWEPELEDGSLQRLQKSLQVLLDSLPPEDNAKAAFSAETRASLAQASLARDARDMAAYTAGLEKLQALQQRLVQHGLNRFR
;
A
#
# COMPACT_ATOMS: atom_id res chain seq x y z
N MET A 1 -43.88 -39.69 6.89
CA MET A 1 -43.18 -38.60 7.63
C MET A 1 -41.66 -38.53 7.40
N LYS A 2 -41.03 -39.38 6.56
CA LYS A 2 -39.58 -39.34 6.28
C LYS A 2 -39.17 -38.52 5.04
N THR A 3 -40.12 -38.12 4.20
CA THR A 3 -39.87 -37.44 2.92
C THR A 3 -39.73 -35.92 3.00
N TYR A 4 -40.21 -35.28 4.08
CA TYR A 4 -40.12 -33.83 4.25
C TYR A 4 -38.70 -33.34 4.64
N TYR A 5 -37.94 -34.14 5.38
CA TYR A 5 -36.56 -33.81 5.78
C TYR A 5 -35.54 -33.84 4.61
N ALA A 6 -35.79 -34.69 3.61
CA ALA A 6 -34.89 -34.81 2.46
C ALA A 6 -35.00 -33.61 1.49
N PHE A 7 -36.16 -32.95 1.44
CA PHE A 7 -36.39 -31.80 0.57
C PHE A 7 -35.81 -30.50 1.15
N THR A 8 -35.93 -30.28 2.46
CA THR A 8 -35.33 -29.11 3.14
C THR A 8 -33.80 -29.19 3.14
N ALA A 9 -33.21 -30.37 3.34
CA ALA A 9 -31.76 -30.54 3.26
C ALA A 9 -31.18 -30.21 1.86
N ARG A 10 -31.88 -30.61 0.79
CA ARG A 10 -31.45 -30.30 -0.60
C ARG A 10 -31.58 -28.81 -0.96
N ALA A 11 -32.61 -28.12 -0.46
CA ALA A 11 -32.76 -26.68 -0.67
C ALA A 11 -31.69 -25.86 0.06
N VAL A 12 -31.30 -26.27 1.28
CA VAL A 12 -30.21 -25.64 2.04
C VAL A 12 -28.85 -25.88 1.38
N LEU A 13 -28.58 -27.11 0.90
CA LEU A 13 -27.35 -27.42 0.15
C LEU A 13 -27.26 -26.68 -1.19
N ALA A 14 -28.37 -26.52 -1.92
CA ALA A 14 -28.43 -25.73 -3.15
C ALA A 14 -28.24 -24.22 -2.90
N GLY A 15 -28.81 -23.69 -1.81
CA GLY A 15 -28.58 -22.31 -1.36
C GLY A 15 -27.12 -22.06 -0.95
N LEU A 16 -26.51 -23.00 -0.22
CA LEU A 16 -25.10 -22.92 0.18
C LEU A 16 -24.14 -22.99 -1.01
N SER A 17 -24.41 -23.83 -2.01
CA SER A 17 -23.57 -23.95 -3.20
C SER A 17 -23.68 -22.73 -4.12
N LEU A 18 -24.85 -22.07 -4.17
CA LEU A 18 -25.01 -20.77 -4.86
C LEU A 18 -24.26 -19.63 -4.14
N VAL A 19 -24.26 -19.62 -2.79
CA VAL A 19 -23.51 -18.64 -1.98
C VAL A 19 -21.99 -18.85 -2.12
N LEU A 20 -21.54 -20.11 -2.21
CA LEU A 20 -20.13 -20.45 -2.43
C LEU A 20 -19.65 -20.13 -3.86
N MET A 21 -20.50 -20.26 -4.89
CA MET A 21 -20.14 -19.88 -6.26
C MET A 21 -20.09 -18.37 -6.51
N LEU A 22 -20.81 -17.56 -5.70
CA LEU A 22 -20.68 -16.10 -5.70
C LEU A 22 -19.44 -15.59 -4.95
N ALA A 23 -18.62 -16.49 -4.41
CA ALA A 23 -17.44 -16.18 -3.59
C ALA A 23 -16.10 -16.52 -4.26
N ALA A 24 -16.07 -16.77 -5.57
CA ALA A 24 -14.81 -16.73 -6.32
C ALA A 24 -14.49 -15.26 -6.60
N PRO A 25 -13.49 -14.64 -5.93
CA PRO A 25 -13.12 -13.29 -6.28
C PRO A 25 -12.55 -13.33 -7.71
N ALA A 26 -13.14 -12.56 -8.62
CA ALA A 26 -12.36 -11.99 -9.71
C ALA A 26 -11.12 -11.35 -9.07
N SER A 27 -9.96 -11.43 -9.72
CA SER A 27 -8.76 -10.73 -9.26
C SER A 27 -9.17 -9.31 -8.85
N ALA A 28 -8.97 -9.00 -7.57
CA ALA A 28 -9.44 -7.81 -6.89
C ALA A 28 -8.32 -7.38 -5.96
N ALA A 29 -8.22 -6.09 -5.68
CA ALA A 29 -7.14 -5.60 -4.85
C ALA A 29 -7.19 -6.28 -3.48
N ASN A 30 -6.05 -6.76 -2.99
CA ASN A 30 -6.02 -7.61 -1.80
C ASN A 30 -4.82 -7.31 -0.91
N LEU A 31 -5.04 -7.32 0.41
CA LEU A 31 -4.02 -7.23 1.44
C LEU A 31 -3.77 -8.60 2.04
N ARG A 32 -2.55 -9.12 1.87
CA ARG A 32 -2.14 -10.42 2.39
C ARG A 32 -1.08 -10.26 3.48
N PHE A 33 -1.13 -11.14 4.47
CA PHE A 33 -0.15 -11.20 5.55
C PHE A 33 0.59 -12.53 5.48
N GLU A 34 1.86 -12.50 5.12
CA GLU A 34 2.73 -13.66 5.11
C GLU A 34 3.58 -13.64 6.38
N ARG A 35 3.57 -14.74 7.15
CA ARG A 35 4.28 -14.84 8.42
C ARG A 35 5.38 -15.89 8.33
N GLU A 36 6.54 -15.57 8.88
CA GLU A 36 7.69 -16.46 8.94
C GLU A 36 8.30 -16.39 10.33
N THR A 37 8.52 -17.54 10.97
CA THR A 37 9.24 -17.62 12.24
C THR A 37 10.63 -18.20 12.06
N ARG A 38 11.63 -17.61 12.69
CA ARG A 38 13.02 -18.11 12.69
C ARG A 38 13.69 -17.85 14.03
N LYS A 39 14.87 -18.42 14.25
CA LYS A 39 15.73 -18.07 15.39
C LYS A 39 16.86 -17.14 14.95
N ASP A 40 17.24 -16.19 15.79
CA ASP A 40 18.48 -15.43 15.60
C ASP A 40 19.70 -16.16 16.14
N ASP A 41 20.88 -15.56 15.98
CA ASP A 41 22.16 -16.15 16.40
C ASP A 41 22.26 -16.32 17.93
N ASP A 42 21.47 -15.54 18.69
CA ASP A 42 21.34 -15.62 20.16
C ASP A 42 20.26 -16.64 20.60
N GLY A 43 19.63 -17.35 19.67
CA GLY A 43 18.57 -18.33 19.92
C GLY A 43 17.19 -17.72 20.20
N ARG A 44 17.02 -16.41 20.10
CA ARG A 44 15.73 -15.73 20.27
C ARG A 44 14.82 -16.04 19.09
N GLN A 45 13.55 -16.29 19.37
CA GLN A 45 12.55 -16.50 18.33
C GLN A 45 12.12 -15.16 17.74
N LEU A 46 12.20 -15.05 16.42
CA LEU A 46 11.80 -13.89 15.64
C LEU A 46 10.57 -14.25 14.80
N GLU A 47 9.65 -13.29 14.68
CA GLU A 47 8.51 -13.35 13.78
C GLU A 47 8.64 -12.24 12.74
N SER A 48 8.63 -12.61 11.47
CA SER A 48 8.55 -11.67 10.35
C SER A 48 7.13 -11.65 9.82
N ILE A 49 6.58 -10.45 9.62
CA ILE A 49 5.28 -10.24 9.00
C ILE A 49 5.51 -9.41 7.74
N ASN A 50 5.26 -10.01 6.58
CA ASN A 50 5.26 -9.34 5.29
C ASN A 50 3.82 -8.99 4.91
N ARG A 51 3.53 -7.69 4.83
CA ARG A 51 2.23 -7.14 4.44
C ARG A 51 2.30 -6.82 2.96
N VAL A 52 1.55 -7.55 2.15
CA VAL A 52 1.57 -7.48 0.69
C VAL A 52 0.28 -6.82 0.22
N PHE A 53 0.40 -5.60 -0.31
CA PHE A 53 -0.71 -4.87 -0.92
C PHE A 53 -0.65 -5.12 -2.43
N ASP A 54 -1.64 -5.83 -2.94
CA ASP A 54 -1.81 -6.12 -4.35
C ASP A 54 -2.87 -5.18 -4.92
N PHE A 55 -2.49 -4.34 -5.88
CA PHE A 55 -3.38 -3.32 -6.46
C PHE A 55 -4.11 -3.81 -7.73
N ASP A 56 -4.05 -5.11 -8.04
CA ASP A 56 -4.77 -5.75 -9.16
C ASP A 56 -4.31 -5.30 -10.58
N ASP A 57 -3.07 -4.82 -10.70
CA ASP A 57 -2.47 -4.45 -12.00
C ASP A 57 -0.97 -4.77 -12.06
N ALA A 58 -0.55 -5.83 -11.37
CA ALA A 58 0.84 -6.21 -11.11
C ALA A 58 1.65 -5.20 -10.27
N THR A 59 1.04 -4.10 -9.82
CA THR A 59 1.62 -3.22 -8.79
C THR A 59 1.52 -3.89 -7.43
N VAL A 60 2.65 -4.13 -6.78
CA VAL A 60 2.69 -4.75 -5.44
C VAL A 60 3.56 -3.94 -4.49
N LEU A 61 2.98 -3.48 -3.38
CA LEU A 61 3.71 -2.88 -2.28
C LEU A 61 3.95 -3.93 -1.19
N ARG A 62 5.16 -3.99 -0.63
CA ARG A 62 5.54 -4.94 0.42
C ARG A 62 6.09 -4.20 1.62
N LEU A 63 5.48 -4.39 2.79
CA LEU A 63 5.98 -3.90 4.07
C LEU A 63 6.32 -5.10 4.96
N LYS A 64 7.61 -5.43 5.05
CA LYS A 64 8.13 -6.45 5.95
C LYS A 64 8.66 -5.81 7.22
N THR A 65 8.23 -6.34 8.36
CA THR A 65 8.81 -6.03 9.67
C THR A 65 9.14 -7.33 10.40
N THR A 66 10.28 -7.39 11.09
CA THR A 66 10.62 -8.49 11.99
C THR A 66 10.59 -8.03 13.44
N GLN A 67 10.04 -8.83 14.33
CA GLN A 67 9.96 -8.56 15.77
C GLN A 67 10.37 -9.79 16.58
N VAL A 68 10.73 -9.59 17.85
CA VAL A 68 10.92 -10.71 18.80
C VAL A 68 9.55 -11.31 19.11
N SER A 69 9.39 -12.62 18.90
CA SER A 69 8.10 -13.31 19.03
C SER A 69 7.49 -13.12 20.42
N GLY A 70 6.19 -12.81 20.46
CA GLY A 70 5.47 -12.53 21.70
C GLY A 70 5.74 -11.15 22.31
N SER A 71 6.45 -10.27 21.59
CA SER A 71 6.70 -8.89 21.99
C SER A 71 6.46 -7.92 20.84
N ASN A 72 6.47 -6.61 21.14
CA ASN A 72 6.47 -5.54 20.14
C ASN A 72 7.89 -4.98 19.89
N GLU A 73 8.94 -5.68 20.33
CA GLU A 73 10.32 -5.27 20.11
C GLU A 73 10.69 -5.51 18.63
N LEU A 74 10.88 -4.42 17.88
CA LEU A 74 11.31 -4.49 16.50
C LEU A 74 12.75 -5.01 16.41
N TYR A 75 12.96 -5.99 15.55
CA TYR A 75 14.28 -6.53 15.22
C TYR A 75 14.65 -6.09 13.79
N SER A 76 15.63 -5.19 13.67
CA SER A 76 16.12 -4.69 12.38
C SER A 76 17.65 -4.54 12.39
N ARG A 77 18.37 -5.67 12.42
CA ARG A 77 19.85 -5.69 12.53
C ARG A 77 20.54 -5.91 11.19
N LYS A 78 19.91 -6.63 10.27
CA LYS A 78 20.49 -6.98 8.97
C LYS A 78 19.51 -6.83 7.82
N TRP A 79 20.05 -6.92 6.62
CA TRP A 79 19.25 -7.00 5.41
C TRP A 79 18.25 -8.16 5.49
N GLY A 80 17.00 -7.93 5.08
CA GLY A 80 15.95 -8.95 5.17
C GLY A 80 15.08 -8.89 6.41
N ASP A 81 15.44 -8.10 7.43
CA ASP A 81 14.64 -7.92 8.64
C ASP A 81 13.53 -6.87 8.46
N TYR A 82 13.76 -5.92 7.56
CA TYR A 82 12.82 -4.87 7.21
C TYR A 82 12.84 -4.63 5.71
N PHE A 83 11.65 -4.46 5.11
CA PHE A 83 11.48 -3.95 3.76
C PHE A 83 10.30 -2.99 3.70
N PHE A 84 10.44 -1.93 2.92
CA PHE A 84 9.29 -1.19 2.42
C PHE A 84 9.50 -0.96 0.94
N GLY A 85 9.07 -1.93 0.16
CA GLY A 85 9.41 -2.08 -1.24
C GLY A 85 8.22 -1.92 -2.16
N LEU A 86 8.48 -1.45 -3.37
CA LEU A 86 7.45 -1.24 -4.40
C LEU A 86 7.83 -1.94 -5.70
N ASP A 87 7.07 -2.97 -6.04
CA ASP A 87 7.12 -3.65 -7.34
C ASP A 87 6.21 -2.91 -8.31
N PHE A 88 6.76 -1.89 -8.96
CA PHE A 88 6.03 -1.03 -9.89
C PHE A 88 6.94 -0.63 -11.04
N GLY A 89 6.54 -1.00 -12.25
CA GLY A 89 7.36 -0.81 -13.45
C GLY A 89 8.50 -1.80 -13.62
N ARG A 90 8.41 -2.96 -12.97
CA ARG A 90 9.50 -3.92 -12.95
C ARG A 90 9.63 -4.68 -14.26
N ASN A 91 10.86 -4.68 -14.79
CA ASN A 91 11.32 -5.65 -15.77
C ASN A 91 12.80 -5.96 -15.48
N GLY A 92 13.10 -7.17 -14.98
CA GLY A 92 14.42 -7.51 -14.46
C GLY A 92 14.80 -6.70 -13.21
N ASN A 93 15.92 -5.98 -13.27
CA ASN A 93 16.41 -5.04 -12.24
C ASN A 93 15.93 -3.58 -12.48
N GLY A 94 14.92 -3.38 -13.32
CA GLY A 94 14.28 -2.08 -13.56
C GLY A 94 13.12 -1.80 -12.59
N GLY A 95 12.76 -0.53 -12.37
CA GLY A 95 11.57 -0.11 -11.62
C GLY A 95 11.88 0.59 -10.29
N TRP A 96 10.84 0.84 -9.50
CA TRP A 96 11.01 1.37 -8.13
C TRP A 96 11.65 0.30 -7.22
N ASP A 97 12.34 0.71 -6.15
CA ASP A 97 13.12 -0.21 -5.31
C ASP A 97 12.19 -1.20 -4.55
N ILE A 98 12.24 -2.48 -4.94
CA ILE A 98 11.41 -3.54 -4.36
C ILE A 98 11.75 -3.87 -2.90
N TRP A 99 12.80 -3.29 -2.36
CA TRP A 99 13.24 -3.55 -1.00
C TRP A 99 13.01 -2.35 -0.07
N ASP A 100 13.19 -1.13 -0.59
CA ASP A 100 13.27 0.09 0.22
C ASP A 100 12.98 1.35 -0.62
N PHE A 101 11.84 1.38 -1.30
CA PHE A 101 11.46 2.48 -2.20
C PHE A 101 11.18 3.79 -1.46
N LEU A 102 10.68 3.75 -0.22
CA LEU A 102 10.33 4.94 0.56
C LEU A 102 10.89 4.86 1.97
N GLN A 103 11.59 5.92 2.37
CA GLN A 103 11.93 6.19 3.76
C GLN A 103 11.51 7.60 4.13
N VAL A 104 11.00 7.75 5.35
CA VAL A 104 10.68 9.03 5.94
C VAL A 104 11.68 9.27 7.05
N HIS A 105 12.45 10.35 6.93
CA HIS A 105 13.45 10.74 7.91
C HIS A 105 12.96 11.94 8.71
N SER A 106 13.29 11.96 9.99
CA SER A 106 13.26 13.15 10.85
C SER A 106 14.61 13.29 11.52
N LEU A 107 15.03 14.50 11.87
CA LEU A 107 16.15 14.66 12.77
C LEU A 107 15.73 14.25 14.19
N GLU A 108 16.55 13.42 14.82
CA GLU A 108 16.49 13.09 16.24
C GLU A 108 17.90 13.32 16.81
N ASN A 109 18.04 14.23 17.77
CA ASN A 109 19.35 14.65 18.29
C ASN A 109 20.34 15.04 17.17
N LYS A 110 19.86 15.79 16.17
CA LYS A 110 20.60 16.23 14.98
C LYS A 110 21.07 15.10 14.04
N LYS A 111 20.58 13.87 14.21
CA LYS A 111 20.87 12.75 13.32
C LYS A 111 19.62 12.36 12.54
N PRO A 112 19.72 12.13 11.21
CA PRO A 112 18.58 11.64 10.45
C PRO A 112 18.24 10.22 10.89
N VAL A 113 16.97 10.02 11.25
CA VAL A 113 16.43 8.75 11.70
C VAL A 113 15.30 8.34 10.76
N ALA A 114 15.43 7.16 10.14
CA ALA A 114 14.40 6.58 9.29
C ALA A 114 13.25 6.05 10.14
N TYR A 115 12.17 6.84 10.24
CA TYR A 115 11.06 6.62 11.17
C TYR A 115 10.38 5.26 10.98
N ILE A 116 10.12 4.90 9.72
CA ILE A 116 9.42 3.65 9.34
C ILE A 116 10.25 2.41 9.73
N ARG A 117 11.58 2.49 9.69
CA ARG A 117 12.48 1.37 10.00
C ARG A 117 12.60 1.05 11.48
N GLN A 118 12.11 1.93 12.35
CA GLN A 118 12.29 1.79 13.79
C GLN A 118 11.00 1.42 14.52
N ARG A 119 9.87 1.34 13.80
CA ARG A 119 8.55 1.17 14.40
C ARG A 119 7.72 0.16 13.62
N LEU A 120 6.95 -0.65 14.36
CA LEU A 120 5.88 -1.43 13.77
C LEU A 120 4.74 -0.48 13.36
N PRO A 121 4.06 -0.72 12.23
CA PRO A 121 2.86 0.02 11.88
C PRO A 121 1.75 -0.30 12.89
N ASP A 122 0.98 0.72 13.30
CA ASP A 122 -0.21 0.54 14.13
C ASP A 122 -1.32 -0.14 13.31
N SER A 123 -1.43 0.25 12.05
CA SER A 123 -2.40 -0.31 11.11
C SER A 123 -1.87 -0.28 9.68
N VAL A 124 -2.28 -1.28 8.92
CA VAL A 124 -2.18 -1.29 7.46
C VAL A 124 -3.54 -1.64 6.90
N SER A 125 -3.92 -1.02 5.80
CA SER A 125 -5.27 -1.18 5.26
C SER A 125 -5.23 -1.03 3.75
N LEU A 126 -6.08 -1.82 3.08
CA LEU A 126 -6.35 -1.74 1.66
C LEU A 126 -7.86 -1.81 1.49
N PHE A 127 -8.40 -0.94 0.65
CA PHE A 127 -9.82 -0.88 0.35
C PHE A 127 -10.01 -0.59 -1.13
N GLU A 128 -10.78 -1.43 -1.81
CA GLU A 128 -11.16 -1.20 -3.21
C GLU A 128 -12.57 -0.61 -3.26
N GLN A 129 -12.73 0.42 -4.08
CA GLN A 129 -14.02 1.05 -4.35
C GLN A 129 -14.12 1.46 -5.83
N SER A 130 -15.26 1.95 -6.28
CA SER A 130 -15.48 2.23 -7.70
C SER A 130 -14.39 3.15 -8.29
N GLY A 131 -13.67 2.63 -9.28
CA GLY A 131 -12.65 3.38 -10.02
C GLY A 131 -11.30 3.54 -9.33
N GLN A 132 -11.11 3.05 -8.09
CA GLN A 132 -9.85 3.24 -7.37
C GLN A 132 -9.58 2.20 -6.26
N VAL A 133 -8.31 2.08 -5.92
CA VAL A 133 -7.83 1.32 -4.76
C VAL A 133 -7.13 2.28 -3.80
N LEU A 134 -7.47 2.15 -2.52
CA LEU A 134 -7.01 2.95 -1.41
C LEU A 134 -6.11 2.07 -0.54
N ALA A 135 -4.87 2.49 -0.27
CA ALA A 135 -4.05 1.86 0.75
C ALA A 135 -3.55 2.88 1.76
N GLU A 136 -3.36 2.45 2.99
CA GLU A 136 -2.81 3.31 4.04
C GLU A 136 -1.99 2.51 5.03
N CYS A 137 -0.88 3.11 5.45
CA CYS A 137 -0.07 2.63 6.55
C CYS A 137 0.04 3.74 7.61
N ARG A 138 -0.18 3.39 8.88
CA ARG A 138 -0.09 4.31 10.02
C ARG A 138 1.00 3.86 10.99
N TRP A 139 1.77 4.80 11.50
CA TRP A 139 2.72 4.59 12.59
C TRP A 139 2.59 5.69 13.62
N SER A 140 2.59 5.32 14.89
CA SER A 140 2.54 6.23 16.02
C SER A 140 3.71 5.96 16.95
N SER A 141 4.09 6.97 17.71
CA SER A 141 5.10 6.85 18.76
C SER A 141 4.57 7.36 20.09
N ALA A 142 5.19 6.90 21.17
CA ALA A 142 4.86 7.32 22.52
C ALA A 142 5.04 8.83 22.77
N ASP A 143 5.92 9.48 21.99
CA ASP A 143 6.11 10.94 22.02
C ASP A 143 5.03 11.73 21.25
N GLY A 144 4.03 11.04 20.69
CA GLY A 144 2.87 11.65 20.03
C GLY A 144 3.04 11.93 18.53
N ARG A 145 4.20 11.64 17.93
CA ARG A 145 4.37 11.72 16.47
C ARG A 145 3.56 10.63 15.77
N ARG A 146 2.94 10.98 14.65
CA ARG A 146 2.20 10.05 13.79
C ARG A 146 2.61 10.25 12.35
N LEU A 147 2.81 9.14 11.66
CA LEU A 147 3.10 9.09 10.24
C LEU A 147 1.97 8.35 9.54
N ARG A 148 1.38 8.98 8.53
CA ARG A 148 0.39 8.37 7.65
C ARG A 148 0.93 8.36 6.23
N VAL A 149 1.02 7.17 5.63
CA VAL A 149 1.35 7.04 4.20
C VAL A 149 0.09 6.57 3.50
N GLN A 150 -0.54 7.47 2.75
CA GLN A 150 -1.73 7.21 1.95
C GLN A 150 -1.32 6.97 0.51
N ILE A 151 -1.92 5.95 -0.10
CA ILE A 151 -1.62 5.49 -1.45
C ILE A 151 -2.93 5.35 -2.20
N ARG A 152 -2.97 5.88 -3.42
CA ARG A 152 -4.15 5.84 -4.29
C ARG A 152 -3.75 5.32 -5.66
N LYS A 153 -4.49 4.33 -6.14
CA LYS A 153 -4.38 3.80 -7.49
C LYS A 153 -5.70 4.00 -8.21
N PHE A 154 -5.71 4.80 -9.27
CA PHE A 154 -6.92 5.10 -10.03
C PHE A 154 -6.94 4.33 -11.33
N ARG A 155 -8.11 3.77 -11.68
CA ARG A 155 -8.31 3.08 -12.97
C ARG A 155 -8.24 4.03 -14.16
N SER A 156 -8.55 5.32 -13.97
CA SER A 156 -8.39 6.39 -14.97
C SER A 156 -6.93 6.81 -15.20
N TRP A 157 -6.04 6.51 -14.25
CA TRP A 157 -4.60 6.81 -14.33
C TRP A 157 -3.76 5.54 -14.09
N PRO A 158 -3.90 4.51 -14.95
CA PRO A 158 -3.37 3.18 -14.70
C PRO A 158 -1.83 3.12 -14.68
N LYS A 159 -1.14 4.11 -15.27
CA LYS A 159 0.33 4.18 -15.25
C LYS A 159 0.90 4.85 -14.00
N PHE A 160 0.05 5.41 -13.14
CA PHE A 160 0.49 6.17 -11.97
C PHE A 160 0.09 5.49 -10.67
N LEU A 161 0.86 5.76 -9.63
CA LEU A 161 0.55 5.44 -8.24
C LEU A 161 0.78 6.72 -7.42
N PHE A 162 -0.26 7.20 -6.77
CA PHE A 162 -0.25 8.49 -6.08
C PHE A 162 -0.04 8.29 -4.58
N PHE A 163 0.79 9.14 -3.98
CA PHE A 163 1.16 9.09 -2.58
C PHE A 163 0.91 10.41 -1.89
N ARG A 164 0.46 10.33 -0.64
CA ARG A 164 0.49 11.44 0.31
C ARG A 164 1.06 10.95 1.63
N VAL A 165 2.11 11.60 2.07
CA VAL A 165 2.75 11.35 3.36
C VAL A 165 2.37 12.49 4.30
N LEU A 166 1.75 12.17 5.43
CA LEU A 166 1.36 13.11 6.48
C LEU A 166 2.21 12.86 7.73
N LEU A 167 2.76 13.95 8.26
CA LEU A 167 3.68 14.00 9.40
C LEU A 167 2.97 14.81 10.49
N GLU A 168 2.29 14.11 11.39
CA GLU A 168 1.38 14.70 12.37
C GLU A 168 1.98 14.66 13.77
N GLY A 169 1.51 15.55 14.64
CA GLY A 169 2.06 15.73 15.98
C GLY A 169 3.30 16.63 16.00
N ALA A 170 3.71 17.04 17.20
CA ALA A 170 4.90 17.85 17.38
C ALA A 170 6.18 16.98 17.29
N GLY A 171 7.30 17.58 16.88
CA GLY A 171 8.62 16.92 16.93
C GLY A 171 9.17 16.39 15.59
N TRP A 172 8.51 16.67 14.47
CA TRP A 172 9.09 16.45 13.13
C TRP A 172 10.07 17.57 12.80
N GLU A 173 11.36 17.33 13.05
CA GLU A 173 12.41 18.30 12.74
C GLU A 173 13.01 18.02 11.36
N SER A 174 12.86 18.99 10.44
CA SER A 174 13.38 18.96 9.06
C SER A 174 13.14 17.63 8.33
N PRO A 175 11.87 17.18 8.22
CA PRO A 175 11.58 15.87 7.67
C PRO A 175 11.97 15.80 6.19
N THR A 176 12.48 14.64 5.76
CA THR A 176 12.81 14.38 4.36
C THR A 176 12.27 13.03 3.91
N LEU A 177 11.84 12.94 2.66
CA LEU A 177 11.39 11.69 2.05
C LEU A 177 12.48 11.20 1.09
N THR A 178 12.97 9.99 1.30
CA THR A 178 13.92 9.36 0.39
C THR A 178 13.17 8.34 -0.46
N LEU A 179 13.17 8.56 -1.78
CA LEU A 179 12.69 7.63 -2.78
C LEU A 179 13.86 6.87 -3.40
N SER A 180 13.70 5.57 -3.64
CA SER A 180 14.73 4.74 -4.26
C SER A 180 14.21 4.06 -5.52
N ALA A 181 15.04 4.04 -6.57
CA ALA A 181 14.70 3.47 -7.86
C ALA A 181 15.90 2.79 -8.54
N TYR A 182 15.61 1.91 -9.48
CA TYR A 182 16.56 1.30 -10.38
C TYR A 182 16.07 1.50 -11.83
N PRO A 183 16.53 2.52 -12.56
CA PRO A 183 16.09 2.78 -13.93
C PRO A 183 16.74 1.81 -14.94
N GLY A 184 16.75 0.49 -14.67
CA GLY A 184 17.35 -0.56 -15.49
C GLY A 184 18.79 -0.93 -15.10
N ASN A 185 19.06 -1.20 -13.82
CA ASN A 185 20.43 -1.37 -13.32
C ASN A 185 21.13 -2.67 -13.75
N THR A 186 22.45 -2.62 -13.88
CA THR A 186 23.33 -3.75 -14.23
C THR A 186 24.77 -3.48 -13.77
N ASP A 187 25.56 -4.54 -13.61
CA ASP A 187 26.86 -4.49 -12.94
C ASP A 187 28.03 -4.06 -13.84
N LYS A 188 27.79 -3.78 -15.13
CA LYS A 188 28.83 -3.51 -16.14
C LYS A 188 28.88 -2.01 -16.53
N PRO A 189 30.06 -1.47 -16.92
CA PRO A 189 30.16 -0.23 -17.69
C PRO A 189 30.01 -0.50 -19.19
N PRO A 190 29.35 0.37 -20.01
CA PRO A 190 28.85 1.74 -19.75
C PRO A 190 27.45 1.85 -19.12
N GLU A 191 26.83 0.73 -18.81
CA GLU A 191 25.44 0.64 -18.37
C GLU A 191 25.15 1.34 -17.01
N ARG A 192 26.18 1.73 -16.24
CA ARG A 192 26.06 2.50 -14.99
C ARG A 192 25.84 4.00 -15.20
N GLU A 193 25.87 4.47 -16.45
CA GLU A 193 25.52 5.85 -16.79
C GLU A 193 24.02 6.06 -16.67
N ARG A 194 23.60 6.28 -15.41
CA ARG A 194 22.25 6.70 -15.05
C ARG A 194 22.14 8.20 -15.22
N TRP A 195 21.01 8.64 -15.75
CA TRP A 195 20.72 10.03 -16.01
C TRP A 195 19.44 10.42 -15.31
N ALA A 196 19.34 11.71 -15.02
CA ALA A 196 18.10 12.35 -14.64
C ALA A 196 17.78 13.46 -15.63
N ALA A 197 16.50 13.68 -15.87
CA ALA A 197 16.01 14.77 -16.69
C ALA A 197 14.82 15.48 -16.01
N THR A 198 14.85 16.80 -16.05
CA THR A 198 13.69 17.67 -15.84
C THR A 198 13.36 18.35 -17.16
N ARG A 199 12.32 19.17 -17.21
CA ARG A 199 12.01 19.95 -18.43
C ARG A 199 13.16 20.87 -18.83
N GLU A 200 13.90 21.38 -17.86
CA GLU A 200 14.93 22.39 -18.06
C GLU A 200 16.27 21.79 -18.50
N GLU A 201 16.57 20.58 -18.05
CA GLU A 201 17.88 19.99 -18.29
C GLU A 201 17.91 18.46 -18.17
N SER A 202 18.97 17.85 -18.69
CA SER A 202 19.29 16.44 -18.52
C SER A 202 20.75 16.28 -18.16
N PHE A 203 21.06 15.42 -17.20
CA PHE A 203 22.42 15.31 -16.65
C PHE A 203 22.75 13.90 -16.11
N PRO A 204 24.03 13.52 -16.10
CA PRO A 204 24.48 12.24 -15.55
C PRO A 204 24.52 12.24 -14.02
N LEU A 205 24.06 11.16 -13.40
CA LEU A 205 24.04 10.94 -11.94
C LEU A 205 25.37 10.45 -11.36
N ALA A 206 26.38 10.15 -12.20
CA ALA A 206 27.70 9.74 -11.75
C ALA A 206 28.53 10.89 -11.16
N THR A 207 28.11 12.15 -11.36
CA THR A 207 28.88 13.36 -11.05
C THR A 207 28.58 13.90 -9.64
N GLY A 208 28.89 13.11 -8.61
CA GLY A 208 28.71 13.54 -7.21
C GLY A 208 27.25 13.77 -6.81
N ALA A 209 27.04 14.28 -5.60
CA ALA A 209 25.70 14.64 -5.14
C ALA A 209 25.25 15.96 -5.81
N ARG A 210 24.00 16.00 -6.28
CA ARG A 210 23.42 17.16 -6.94
C ARG A 210 22.15 17.61 -6.24
N GLU A 211 22.12 18.85 -5.79
CA GLU A 211 20.92 19.49 -5.26
C GLU A 211 20.25 20.34 -6.36
N LEU A 212 18.93 20.21 -6.47
CA LEU A 212 18.10 20.87 -7.46
C LEU A 212 17.02 21.71 -6.77
N THR A 213 16.77 22.88 -7.33
CA THR A 213 15.51 23.61 -7.14
C THR A 213 14.70 23.40 -8.42
N LEU A 214 13.66 22.57 -8.34
CA LEU A 214 12.85 22.24 -9.51
C LEU A 214 12.07 23.46 -10.00
N ALA A 215 12.06 23.67 -11.33
CA ALA A 215 11.22 24.67 -11.99
C ALA A 215 10.00 24.05 -12.71
N SER A 216 9.93 22.72 -12.76
CA SER A 216 8.83 21.94 -13.32
C SER A 216 8.51 20.74 -12.44
N ASP A 217 7.31 20.17 -12.64
CA ASP A 217 6.73 19.14 -11.75
C ASP A 217 7.22 17.71 -12.05
N GLY A 218 7.98 17.52 -13.13
CA GLY A 218 8.44 16.21 -13.60
C GLY A 218 9.94 15.97 -13.42
N LEU A 219 10.29 14.78 -12.94
CA LEU A 219 11.66 14.24 -12.93
C LEU A 219 11.65 12.83 -13.51
N ALA A 220 12.44 12.59 -14.55
CA ALA A 220 12.64 11.28 -15.15
C ALA A 220 14.02 10.73 -14.79
N LEU A 221 14.08 9.43 -14.48
CA LEU A 221 15.31 8.67 -14.26
C LEU A 221 15.41 7.59 -15.32
N PHE A 222 16.54 7.51 -16.00
CA PHE A 222 16.73 6.60 -17.14
C PHE A 222 18.21 6.23 -17.29
N ASN A 223 18.49 5.27 -18.17
CA ASN A 223 19.83 4.98 -18.64
C ASN A 223 20.00 5.47 -20.07
N LYS A 224 21.18 6.04 -20.39
CA LYS A 224 21.42 6.64 -21.71
C LYS A 224 21.86 5.65 -22.79
N TYR A 225 22.50 4.53 -22.42
CA TYR A 225 23.15 3.62 -23.38
C TYR A 225 22.65 2.17 -23.35
N ARG A 226 21.97 1.77 -22.26
CA ARG A 226 21.62 0.37 -21.96
C ARG A 226 20.33 0.32 -21.18
N TYR A 227 19.40 -0.56 -21.57
CA TYR A 227 18.04 -0.53 -21.04
C TYR A 227 17.40 0.86 -21.21
N GLU A 228 17.70 1.52 -22.34
CA GLU A 228 17.19 2.84 -22.74
C GLU A 228 15.67 2.88 -22.85
N ASP A 229 15.06 1.71 -22.92
CA ASP A 229 13.63 1.50 -23.01
C ASP A 229 12.94 1.35 -21.64
N PHE A 230 13.67 1.57 -20.54
CA PHE A 230 13.17 1.52 -19.16
C PHE A 230 13.58 2.74 -18.35
N GLY A 231 12.68 3.14 -17.45
CA GLY A 231 12.99 4.19 -16.49
C GLY A 231 11.85 4.49 -15.53
N ASN A 232 12.13 5.40 -14.61
CA ASN A 232 11.21 5.81 -13.54
C ASN A 232 10.82 7.26 -13.74
N LEU A 233 9.57 7.58 -13.44
CA LEU A 233 9.01 8.92 -13.59
C LEU A 233 8.45 9.36 -12.25
N LEU A 234 8.85 10.54 -11.79
CA LEU A 234 8.39 11.17 -10.56
C LEU A 234 7.66 12.45 -10.91
N VAL A 235 6.46 12.62 -10.34
CA VAL A 235 5.71 13.87 -10.39
C VAL A 235 5.57 14.41 -8.98
N VAL A 236 5.91 15.68 -8.78
CA VAL A 236 5.84 16.40 -7.51
C VAL A 236 5.33 17.81 -7.77
N ASN A 237 4.70 18.45 -6.79
CA ASN A 237 4.52 19.89 -6.85
C ASN A 237 5.87 20.57 -6.58
N HIS A 238 6.52 21.12 -7.59
CA HIS A 238 7.83 21.77 -7.41
C HIS A 238 7.75 22.94 -6.42
N GLN A 239 6.63 23.67 -6.37
CA GLN A 239 6.40 24.76 -5.41
C GLN A 239 6.26 24.25 -3.97
N SER A 240 5.86 22.99 -3.77
CA SER A 240 5.78 22.38 -2.44
C SER A 240 7.14 21.92 -1.90
N LEU A 241 8.18 21.91 -2.74
CA LEU A 241 9.53 21.47 -2.36
C LEU A 241 10.46 22.65 -2.12
N GLN A 242 11.24 22.53 -1.05
CA GLN A 242 12.36 23.44 -0.78
C GLN A 242 13.51 23.10 -1.72
N SER A 243 13.87 21.82 -1.76
CA SER A 243 14.86 21.27 -2.69
C SER A 243 14.66 19.77 -2.91
N LEU A 244 15.28 19.28 -3.97
CA LEU A 244 15.41 17.86 -4.30
C LEU A 244 16.90 17.53 -4.38
N LEU A 245 17.35 16.51 -3.66
CA LEU A 245 18.74 16.07 -3.66
C LEU A 245 18.87 14.69 -4.30
N LEU A 246 19.77 14.57 -5.27
CA LEU A 246 20.19 13.34 -5.91
C LEU A 246 21.59 13.00 -5.40
N PRO A 247 21.73 12.26 -4.29
CA PRO A 247 23.04 11.84 -3.80
C PRO A 247 23.70 10.87 -4.76
N GLN A 248 25.04 10.86 -4.77
CA GLN A 248 25.79 9.82 -5.48
C GLN A 248 25.59 8.47 -4.78
N THR A 249 25.04 7.51 -5.51
CA THR A 249 24.73 6.18 -4.99
C THR A 249 25.20 5.09 -5.96
N ASN A 250 25.85 4.05 -5.43
CA ASN A 250 26.52 3.04 -6.26
C ASN A 250 25.51 2.14 -7.00
N TYR A 251 24.50 1.60 -6.29
CA TYR A 251 23.66 0.52 -6.83
C TYR A 251 22.26 0.95 -7.25
N ARG A 252 21.64 1.86 -6.49
CA ARG A 252 20.32 2.44 -6.78
C ARG A 252 20.45 3.92 -7.10
N VAL A 253 19.41 4.54 -7.63
CA VAL A 253 19.23 6.00 -7.60
C VAL A 253 18.40 6.33 -6.38
N SER A 254 18.84 7.32 -5.60
CA SER A 254 18.05 7.85 -4.50
C SER A 254 17.67 9.30 -4.78
N ILE A 255 16.47 9.68 -4.39
CA ILE A 255 15.89 11.01 -4.54
C ILE A 255 15.44 11.45 -3.17
N ILE A 256 16.03 12.51 -2.63
CA ILE A 256 15.66 13.04 -1.30
C ILE A 256 14.84 14.30 -1.52
N LEU A 257 13.55 14.23 -1.19
CA LEU A 257 12.62 15.34 -1.23
C LEU A 257 12.63 16.08 0.11
N ARG A 258 12.85 17.40 0.07
CA ARG A 258 12.70 18.28 1.22
C ARG A 258 11.45 19.13 1.04
N PRO A 259 10.32 18.80 1.71
CA PRO A 259 9.10 19.56 1.55
C PRO A 259 9.21 20.93 2.23
N ARG A 260 8.59 21.97 1.65
CA ARG A 260 8.45 23.28 2.30
C ARG A 260 7.47 23.22 3.47
N ASN A 261 6.37 22.48 3.30
CA ASN A 261 5.47 22.15 4.39
C ASN A 261 5.98 20.88 5.08
N PRO A 262 6.56 20.97 6.29
CA PRO A 262 7.09 19.79 6.97
C PRO A 262 6.01 18.80 7.42
N GLN A 263 4.72 19.15 7.34
CA GLN A 263 3.63 18.27 7.78
C GLN A 263 3.08 17.37 6.67
N SER A 264 3.39 17.65 5.40
CA SER A 264 2.86 16.83 4.31
C SER A 264 3.70 16.90 3.05
N CYS A 265 3.83 15.78 2.35
CA CYS A 265 4.42 15.71 1.01
C CYS A 265 3.58 14.78 0.14
N ALA A 266 3.19 15.24 -1.05
CA ALA A 266 2.43 14.47 -2.02
C ALA A 266 3.24 14.32 -3.32
N PHE A 267 3.18 13.15 -3.93
CA PHE A 267 3.89 12.84 -5.16
C PHE A 267 3.20 11.71 -5.91
N ALA A 268 3.45 11.60 -7.21
CA ALA A 268 3.04 10.46 -8.01
C ALA A 268 4.25 9.76 -8.61
N LEU A 269 4.21 8.44 -8.62
CA LEU A 269 5.20 7.59 -9.24
C LEU A 269 4.63 7.03 -10.53
N SER A 270 5.47 6.90 -11.55
CA SER A 270 5.21 6.16 -12.78
C SER A 270 6.51 5.54 -13.28
N PHE A 271 6.45 4.92 -14.45
CA PHE A 271 7.55 4.27 -15.12
C PHE A 271 7.26 4.20 -16.63
N PHE A 272 8.29 3.94 -17.41
CA PHE A 272 8.14 3.51 -18.79
C PHE A 272 8.89 2.20 -19.01
N SER A 273 8.37 1.40 -19.93
CA SER A 273 8.96 0.12 -20.30
C SER A 273 8.74 -0.14 -21.79
N ARG A 274 9.74 -0.73 -22.45
CA ARG A 274 9.72 -1.02 -23.90
C ARG A 274 9.46 0.23 -24.75
N GLN A 275 9.87 1.40 -24.28
CA GLN A 275 9.75 2.69 -24.98
C GLN A 275 11.04 3.47 -24.81
N HIS A 276 11.67 3.88 -25.91
CA HIS A 276 12.96 4.56 -25.87
C HIS A 276 12.84 5.89 -25.10
N TYR A 277 13.78 6.16 -24.18
CA TYR A 277 13.67 7.30 -23.25
C TYR A 277 13.44 8.64 -23.95
N HIS A 278 14.05 8.92 -25.10
CA HIS A 278 13.85 10.18 -25.82
C HIS A 278 12.38 10.49 -26.11
N GLU A 279 11.60 9.51 -26.57
CA GLU A 279 10.17 9.68 -26.88
C GLU A 279 9.36 9.91 -25.59
N VAL A 280 9.74 9.19 -24.52
CA VAL A 280 9.08 9.32 -23.22
C VAL A 280 9.37 10.67 -22.59
N LEU A 281 10.61 11.13 -22.62
CA LEU A 281 11.01 12.41 -22.02
C LEU A 281 10.28 13.58 -22.68
N GLU A 282 10.22 13.60 -24.02
CA GLU A 282 9.53 14.65 -24.78
C GLU A 282 8.07 14.77 -24.33
N ARG A 283 7.34 13.65 -24.28
CA ARG A 283 5.92 13.64 -23.91
C ARG A 283 5.69 13.85 -22.40
N PHE A 284 6.46 13.18 -21.55
CA PHE A 284 6.29 13.23 -20.10
C PHE A 284 6.60 14.61 -19.54
N LEU A 285 7.76 15.18 -19.91
CA LEU A 285 8.21 16.46 -19.37
C LEU A 285 7.47 17.65 -19.98
N ALA A 286 6.93 17.53 -21.20
CA ALA A 286 6.14 18.59 -21.81
C ALA A 286 4.68 18.64 -21.29
N GLU A 287 4.02 17.50 -21.13
CA GLU A 287 2.56 17.47 -20.91
C GLU A 287 2.12 16.55 -19.75
N GLU A 288 2.57 15.29 -19.71
CA GLU A 288 1.99 14.31 -18.78
C GLU A 288 2.29 14.62 -17.32
N ALA A 289 3.49 15.15 -17.02
CA ALA A 289 3.86 15.53 -15.66
C ALA A 289 2.91 16.60 -15.10
N ASP A 290 2.58 17.64 -15.89
CA ASP A 290 1.69 18.73 -15.47
C ASP A 290 0.25 18.24 -15.31
N ALA A 291 -0.21 17.36 -16.21
CA ALA A 291 -1.55 16.75 -16.09
C ALA A 291 -1.67 15.83 -14.87
N ALA A 292 -0.67 14.98 -14.62
CA ALA A 292 -0.63 14.11 -13.44
C ALA A 292 -0.50 14.94 -12.15
N ARG A 293 0.22 16.05 -12.23
CA ARG A 293 0.36 17.02 -11.14
C ARG A 293 -0.97 17.69 -10.82
N ALA A 294 -1.69 18.20 -11.81
CA ALA A 294 -3.02 18.80 -11.61
C ALA A 294 -3.97 17.77 -10.99
N PHE A 295 -3.98 16.55 -11.51
CA PHE A 295 -4.76 15.46 -10.92
C PHE A 295 -4.37 15.17 -9.47
N LEU A 296 -3.08 15.16 -9.13
CA LEU A 296 -2.59 14.95 -7.76
C LEU A 296 -3.12 15.99 -6.77
N ASP A 297 -3.33 17.24 -7.19
CA ASP A 297 -3.96 18.30 -6.36
C ASP A 297 -5.43 18.04 -6.08
N ASP A 298 -6.14 17.53 -7.08
CA ASP A 298 -7.58 17.35 -7.03
C ASP A 298 -7.99 16.03 -6.35
N ILE A 299 -7.04 15.18 -5.94
CA ILE A 299 -7.34 13.94 -5.22
C ILE A 299 -8.00 14.27 -3.87
N ASP A 300 -9.21 13.75 -3.67
CA ASP A 300 -9.77 13.59 -2.33
C ASP A 300 -9.04 12.45 -1.59
N TRP A 301 -8.18 12.86 -0.66
CA TRP A 301 -7.37 11.94 0.15
C TRP A 301 -8.16 11.32 1.31
N GLU A 302 -9.36 11.81 1.62
CA GLU A 302 -10.25 11.27 2.65
C GLU A 302 -11.67 11.08 2.08
N PRO A 303 -11.82 10.28 1.01
CA PRO A 303 -13.09 10.09 0.36
C PRO A 303 -14.05 9.32 1.25
N GLU A 304 -15.34 9.48 0.98
CA GLU A 304 -16.36 8.65 1.60
C GLU A 304 -16.15 7.18 1.21
N LEU A 305 -16.26 6.30 2.20
CA LEU A 305 -16.07 4.86 2.02
C LEU A 305 -17.38 4.24 1.54
N GLU A 306 -17.33 3.58 0.38
CA GLU A 306 -18.53 3.00 -0.24
C GLU A 306 -19.20 1.94 0.66
N ASP A 307 -20.53 2.00 0.72
CA ASP A 307 -21.37 1.10 1.53
C ASP A 307 -21.66 -0.24 0.84
N GLY A 308 -21.38 -0.36 -0.46
CA GLY A 308 -21.79 -1.51 -1.26
C GLY A 308 -21.27 -2.86 -0.75
N SER A 309 -20.06 -2.89 -0.17
CA SER A 309 -19.51 -4.10 0.44
C SER A 309 -20.17 -4.44 1.78
N LEU A 310 -20.43 -3.43 2.62
CA LEU A 310 -21.12 -3.62 3.89
C LEU A 310 -22.57 -4.08 3.68
N GLN A 311 -23.30 -3.47 2.76
CA GLN A 311 -24.68 -3.85 2.41
C GLN A 311 -24.77 -5.29 1.88
N ARG A 312 -23.82 -5.70 1.03
CA ARG A 312 -23.75 -7.08 0.52
C ARG A 312 -23.51 -8.09 1.66
N LEU A 313 -22.58 -7.80 2.57
CA LEU A 313 -22.31 -8.65 3.72
C LEU A 313 -23.51 -8.71 4.68
N GLN A 314 -24.12 -7.57 4.97
CA GLN A 314 -25.34 -7.51 5.79
C GLN A 314 -26.44 -8.38 5.21
N LYS A 315 -26.73 -8.24 3.91
CA LYS A 315 -27.76 -9.04 3.23
C LYS A 315 -27.43 -10.53 3.28
N SER A 316 -26.17 -10.91 3.02
CA SER A 316 -25.76 -12.31 3.08
C SER A 316 -25.85 -12.90 4.48
N LEU A 317 -25.40 -12.18 5.51
CA LEU A 317 -25.49 -12.62 6.91
C LEU A 317 -26.94 -12.77 7.36
N GLN A 318 -27.81 -11.82 6.98
CA GLN A 318 -29.24 -11.89 7.27
C GLN A 318 -29.88 -13.15 6.68
N VAL A 319 -29.61 -13.46 5.41
CA VAL A 319 -30.11 -14.68 4.76
C VAL A 319 -29.66 -15.94 5.50
N LEU A 320 -28.39 -16.02 5.89
CA LEU A 320 -27.86 -17.17 6.62
C LEU A 320 -28.47 -17.27 8.03
N LEU A 321 -28.66 -16.17 8.75
CA LEU A 321 -29.32 -16.13 10.05
C LEU A 321 -30.78 -16.58 9.96
N ASP A 322 -31.49 -16.14 8.93
CA ASP A 322 -32.88 -16.52 8.68
C ASP A 322 -33.03 -18.00 8.32
N SER A 323 -31.99 -18.60 7.73
CA SER A 323 -31.94 -20.03 7.45
C SER A 323 -31.77 -20.91 8.70
N LEU A 324 -31.35 -20.34 9.83
CA LEU A 324 -31.30 -21.07 11.10
C LEU A 324 -32.71 -21.18 11.70
N PRO A 325 -33.13 -22.37 12.18
CA PRO A 325 -34.41 -22.55 12.84
C PRO A 325 -34.50 -21.70 14.11
N PRO A 326 -35.74 -21.36 14.53
CA PRO A 326 -35.99 -20.53 15.69
C PRO A 326 -35.39 -21.07 17.00
N GLU A 327 -35.36 -22.40 17.16
CA GLU A 327 -34.86 -23.10 18.34
C GLU A 327 -33.33 -23.24 18.41
N ASP A 328 -32.59 -22.75 17.40
CA ASP A 328 -31.13 -22.78 17.43
C ASP A 328 -30.57 -21.74 18.41
N ASN A 329 -30.10 -22.21 19.56
CA ASN A 329 -29.54 -21.36 20.62
C ASN A 329 -28.38 -20.47 20.15
N ALA A 330 -27.66 -20.86 19.08
CA ALA A 330 -26.58 -20.04 18.52
C ALA A 330 -27.10 -18.84 17.70
N LYS A 331 -28.35 -18.89 17.19
CA LYS A 331 -28.93 -17.85 16.34
C LYS A 331 -28.95 -16.49 17.03
N ALA A 332 -29.31 -16.45 18.32
CA ALA A 332 -29.33 -15.20 19.10
C ALA A 332 -27.92 -14.61 19.27
N ALA A 333 -26.93 -15.45 19.56
CA ALA A 333 -25.54 -15.02 19.72
C ALA A 333 -24.97 -14.47 18.41
N PHE A 334 -25.12 -15.20 17.30
CA PHE A 334 -24.68 -14.73 15.98
C PHE A 334 -25.41 -13.45 15.53
N SER A 335 -26.70 -13.33 15.83
CA SER A 335 -27.47 -12.11 15.51
C SER A 335 -26.94 -10.89 16.29
N ALA A 336 -26.63 -11.06 17.58
CA ALA A 336 -26.05 -9.99 18.40
C ALA A 336 -24.65 -9.59 17.91
N GLU A 337 -23.79 -10.58 17.62
CA GLU A 337 -22.43 -10.34 17.12
C GLU A 337 -22.44 -9.65 15.73
N THR A 338 -23.38 -10.04 14.86
CA THR A 338 -23.59 -9.41 13.55
C THR A 338 -24.03 -7.96 13.71
N ARG A 339 -25.04 -7.68 14.55
CA ARG A 339 -25.53 -6.32 14.78
C ARG A 339 -24.43 -5.42 15.35
N ALA A 340 -23.66 -5.91 16.32
CA ALA A 340 -22.56 -5.16 16.92
C ALA A 340 -21.46 -4.84 15.88
N SER A 341 -21.09 -5.83 15.06
CA SER A 341 -20.04 -5.65 14.05
C SER A 341 -20.48 -4.74 12.90
N LEU A 342 -21.75 -4.81 12.48
CA LEU A 342 -22.34 -3.88 11.50
C LEU A 342 -22.35 -2.44 12.02
N ALA A 343 -22.75 -2.23 13.28
CA ALA A 343 -22.75 -0.90 13.90
C ALA A 343 -21.33 -0.33 13.97
N GLN A 344 -20.34 -1.14 14.36
CA GLN A 344 -18.93 -0.73 14.39
C GLN A 344 -18.42 -0.35 13.00
N ALA A 345 -18.71 -1.17 11.98
CA ALA A 345 -18.30 -0.88 10.60
C ALA A 345 -18.98 0.40 10.06
N SER A 346 -20.28 0.60 10.32
CA SER A 346 -20.98 1.82 9.91
C SER A 346 -20.40 3.06 10.59
N LEU A 347 -20.14 3.01 11.90
CA LEU A 347 -19.52 4.11 12.62
C LEU A 347 -18.13 4.45 12.07
N ALA A 348 -17.32 3.42 11.76
CA ALA A 348 -16.00 3.62 11.16
C ALA A 348 -16.08 4.24 9.76
N ARG A 349 -17.05 3.79 8.94
CA ARG A 349 -17.35 4.36 7.62
C ARG A 349 -17.71 5.84 7.72
N ASP A 350 -18.65 6.16 8.61
CA ASP A 350 -19.13 7.54 8.81
C ASP A 350 -18.02 8.45 9.37
N ALA A 351 -17.10 7.88 10.17
CA ALA A 351 -15.89 8.55 10.65
C ALA A 351 -14.74 8.59 9.62
N ARG A 352 -14.92 8.01 8.42
CA ARG A 352 -13.90 7.86 7.38
C ARG A 352 -12.62 7.16 7.86
N ASP A 353 -12.73 6.30 8.87
CA ASP A 353 -11.63 5.51 9.39
C ASP A 353 -11.50 4.20 8.60
N MET A 354 -10.75 4.25 7.51
CA MET A 354 -10.56 3.10 6.62
C MET A 354 -10.02 1.86 7.36
N ALA A 355 -9.11 2.04 8.33
CA ALA A 355 -8.55 0.91 9.07
C ALA A 355 -9.61 0.20 9.91
N ALA A 356 -10.40 0.97 10.66
CA ALA A 356 -11.50 0.42 11.45
C ALA A 356 -12.62 -0.16 10.56
N TYR A 357 -12.89 0.46 9.40
CA TYR A 357 -13.89 -0.01 8.46
C TYR A 357 -13.49 -1.36 7.84
N THR A 358 -12.27 -1.48 7.31
CA THR A 358 -11.75 -2.74 6.74
C THR A 358 -11.72 -3.86 7.79
N ALA A 359 -11.27 -3.57 9.02
CA ALA A 359 -11.31 -4.55 10.11
C ALA A 359 -12.74 -4.99 10.47
N GLY A 360 -13.71 -4.07 10.40
CA GLY A 360 -15.12 -4.37 10.56
C GLY A 360 -15.66 -5.31 9.47
N LEU A 361 -15.30 -5.07 8.21
CA LEU A 361 -15.67 -5.94 7.08
C LEU A 361 -15.06 -7.34 7.21
N GLU A 362 -13.79 -7.45 7.57
CA GLU A 362 -13.11 -8.73 7.82
C GLU A 362 -13.78 -9.52 8.95
N LYS A 363 -14.14 -8.85 10.05
CA LYS A 363 -14.86 -9.47 11.16
C LYS A 363 -16.23 -10.00 10.72
N LEU A 364 -16.95 -9.26 9.89
CA LEU A 364 -18.23 -9.69 9.32
C LEU A 364 -18.07 -10.89 8.36
N GLN A 365 -17.01 -10.91 7.56
CA GLN A 365 -16.68 -12.07 6.70
C GLN A 365 -16.32 -13.31 7.54
N ALA A 366 -15.52 -13.17 8.60
CA ALA A 366 -15.21 -14.27 9.51
C ALA A 366 -16.46 -14.79 10.23
N LEU A 367 -17.38 -13.89 10.60
CA LEU A 367 -18.70 -14.24 11.13
C LEU A 367 -19.51 -15.05 10.12
N GLN A 368 -19.54 -14.62 8.85
CA GLN A 368 -20.23 -15.33 7.77
C GLN A 368 -19.69 -16.75 7.62
N GLN A 369 -18.37 -16.93 7.62
CA GLN A 369 -17.74 -18.26 7.54
C GLN A 369 -18.08 -19.14 8.74
N ARG A 370 -18.04 -18.59 9.97
CA ARG A 370 -18.44 -19.31 11.19
C ARG A 370 -19.89 -19.75 11.15
N LEU A 371 -20.78 -18.90 10.65
CA LEU A 371 -22.20 -19.18 10.53
C LEU A 371 -22.48 -20.26 9.47
N VAL A 372 -21.79 -20.22 8.33
CA VAL A 372 -21.82 -21.28 7.30
C VAL A 372 -21.37 -22.61 7.90
N GLN A 373 -20.25 -22.63 8.64
CA GLN A 373 -19.73 -23.85 9.27
C GLN A 373 -20.70 -24.39 10.33
N HIS A 374 -21.31 -23.51 11.14
CA HIS A 374 -22.34 -23.90 12.10
C HIS A 374 -23.53 -24.57 11.42
N GLY A 375 -24.03 -23.98 10.33
CA GLY A 375 -25.10 -24.56 9.53
C GLY A 375 -24.74 -25.95 8.97
N LEU A 376 -23.52 -26.13 8.45
CA LEU A 376 -23.02 -27.41 7.94
C LEU A 376 -22.90 -28.48 9.03
N ASN A 377 -22.39 -28.11 10.20
CA ASN A 377 -22.19 -29.05 11.31
C ASN A 377 -23.49 -29.64 11.84
N ARG A 378 -24.63 -28.98 11.61
CA ARG A 378 -25.95 -29.47 12.04
C ARG A 378 -26.52 -30.60 11.18
N PHE A 379 -25.90 -30.88 10.03
CA PHE A 379 -26.25 -32.01 9.17
C PHE A 379 -25.33 -33.23 9.36
N ARG A 380 -24.34 -33.14 10.26
CA ARG A 380 -23.52 -34.24 10.73
C ARG A 380 -24.13 -34.80 12.01
#